data_AF-A0A2W6WUU9-F1
#
_entry.id   AF-A0A2W6WUU9-F1
#
_cell.length_a   1.000
_cell.length_b   1.000
_cell.length_c   1.000
_cell.angle_alpha   90.00
_cell.angle_beta   90.00
_cell.angle_gamma   90.00
#
_symmetry.space_group_name_H-M   'P 1'
#
loop_
_entity.id
_entity.type
_entity.pdbx_description
1 polymer ?
#
loop_
_entity_poly.entity_id
_entity_poly.type
_entity_poly.pdbx_seq_one_letter_code
_entity_poly.pdbx_strand_id
1 'polypeptide(L)'
;MASIETANWLALLHQLPTKPPYLRVKVWRRLQTIGAVPLKNAVHVLPKSDANEATLRVLLEEIVVAGGDAILLDAILLAGQSDADVRGLFDAARDADYSEIAQAARLLLETGPASGAEIVKLEKRLGDAAMLDFFGAHGRQDAEAALAELDRQRYQHPDVSRSMPASDEPRDLIGKTWVTRRGVHVDRIACAWLIRRFIDRNAVFKFVDGRSYAPEAGELRFDMADAEFTHEEDRCSFETIVMRAGLGEDAGLVAIGEIIHDLDIADAKFNRPETAGLGAMLSGVCASTDDDLERIAKAGDALDQFHAFFSARRVER
;
A
#
# COMPACT_ATOMS: atom_id res chain seq x y z
N MET A 1 3.53 39.01 27.62
CA MET A 1 4.88 38.47 27.41
C MET A 1 4.72 37.07 26.87
N ALA A 2 4.74 36.92 25.55
CA ALA A 2 4.71 35.60 24.92
C ALA A 2 6.11 34.99 25.06
N SER A 3 6.17 33.77 25.61
CA SER A 3 7.40 33.00 25.71
C SER A 3 7.93 32.74 24.30
N ILE A 4 9.09 33.31 23.99
CA ILE A 4 9.84 32.99 22.78
C ILE A 4 10.42 31.59 23.03
N GLU A 5 9.85 30.55 22.43
CA GLU A 5 10.46 29.22 22.41
C GLU A 5 11.78 29.32 21.62
N THR A 6 12.88 29.49 22.35
CA THR A 6 14.24 29.62 21.81
C THR A 6 14.65 28.33 21.12
N ALA A 7 14.60 28.29 19.78
CA ALA A 7 15.24 27.23 19.02
C ALA A 7 16.76 27.38 19.11
N ASN A 8 17.37 26.65 20.03
CA ASN A 8 18.82 26.48 20.04
C ASN A 8 19.18 25.45 18.95
N TRP A 9 20.13 25.79 18.09
CA TRP A 9 20.60 24.92 17.02
C TRP A 9 21.90 24.24 17.43
N LEU A 10 22.15 23.04 16.91
CA LEU A 10 23.49 22.43 16.93
C LEU A 10 24.13 22.70 15.58
N ALA A 11 25.31 23.32 15.56
CA ALA A 11 26.05 23.58 14.33
C ALA A 11 27.35 22.76 14.31
N LEU A 12 27.50 21.95 13.26
CA LEU A 12 28.74 21.26 12.94
C LEU A 12 29.47 22.02 11.84
N LEU A 13 30.58 22.64 12.21
CA LEU A 13 31.54 23.26 11.30
C LEU A 13 32.59 22.20 10.99
N HIS A 14 32.87 21.95 9.72
CA HIS A 14 33.86 20.94 9.34
C HIS A 14 34.79 21.44 8.23
N GLN A 15 36.01 20.92 8.24
CA GLN A 15 36.99 21.09 7.18
C GLN A 15 37.56 19.72 6.84
N LEU A 16 37.22 19.24 5.64
CA LEU A 16 37.63 17.92 5.18
C LEU A 16 38.93 18.00 4.38
N PRO A 17 39.79 16.96 4.45
CA PRO A 17 41.01 16.90 3.66
C PRO A 17 40.72 16.97 2.16
N THR A 18 41.64 17.57 1.38
CA THR A 18 41.52 17.66 -0.08
C THR A 18 41.71 16.31 -0.77
N LYS A 19 42.37 15.35 -0.11
CA LYS A 19 42.52 13.96 -0.53
C LYS A 19 42.37 13.04 0.68
N PRO A 20 41.77 11.86 0.51
CA PRO A 20 41.12 11.36 -0.72
C PRO A 20 39.68 11.90 -0.93
N PRO A 21 39.23 12.09 -2.20
CA PRO A 21 37.91 12.69 -2.51
C PRO A 21 36.69 11.97 -1.93
N TYR A 22 36.79 10.66 -1.68
CA TYR A 22 35.67 9.86 -1.17
C TYR A 22 35.23 10.28 0.24
N LEU A 23 36.13 10.86 1.04
CA LEU A 23 35.81 11.29 2.41
C LEU A 23 34.74 12.38 2.42
N ARG A 24 34.82 13.34 1.49
CA ARG A 24 33.83 14.41 1.34
C ARG A 24 32.45 13.86 1.02
N VAL A 25 32.39 12.89 0.11
CA VAL A 25 31.13 12.21 -0.26
C VAL A 25 30.59 11.41 0.92
N LYS A 26 31.45 10.70 1.66
CA LYS A 26 31.04 9.92 2.85
C LYS A 26 30.42 10.82 3.92
N VAL A 27 31.08 11.92 4.27
CA VAL A 27 30.58 12.87 5.28
C VAL A 27 29.31 13.55 4.80
N TRP A 28 29.26 13.99 3.54
CA TRP A 28 28.05 14.57 2.97
C TRP A 28 26.86 13.61 3.02
N ARG A 29 27.04 12.34 2.62
CA ARG A 29 25.98 11.31 2.76
C ARG A 29 25.55 11.14 4.21
N ARG A 30 26.50 11.10 5.14
CA ARG A 30 26.19 10.95 6.57
C ARG A 30 25.37 12.12 7.11
N LEU A 31 25.66 13.35 6.69
CA LEU A 31 24.88 14.55 7.03
C LEU A 31 23.46 14.48 6.47
N GLN A 32 23.29 14.00 5.24
CA GLN A 32 21.95 13.78 4.66
C GLN A 32 21.17 12.71 5.42
N THR A 33 21.82 11.60 5.80
CA THR A 33 21.18 10.50 6.55
C THR A 33 20.64 10.93 7.91
N ILE A 34 21.25 11.94 8.55
CA ILE A 34 20.82 12.44 9.87
C ILE A 34 19.90 13.66 9.75
N GLY A 35 19.51 14.07 8.53
CA GLY A 35 18.63 15.20 8.29
C GLY A 35 19.29 16.57 8.49
N ALA A 36 20.62 16.66 8.51
CA ALA A 36 21.31 17.93 8.73
C ALA A 36 21.26 18.81 7.47
N VAL A 37 20.76 20.05 7.64
CA VAL A 37 20.67 21.01 6.53
C VAL A 37 21.90 21.93 6.48
N PRO A 38 22.35 22.33 5.29
CA PRO A 38 23.47 23.26 5.16
C PRO A 38 23.02 24.69 5.48
N LEU A 39 23.63 25.30 6.50
CA LEU A 39 23.45 26.73 6.78
C LEU A 39 24.34 27.60 5.88
N LYS A 40 25.60 27.17 5.71
CA LYS A 40 26.59 27.74 4.77
C LYS A 40 27.58 26.66 4.34
N ASN A 41 28.54 27.02 3.49
CA ASN A 41 29.63 26.13 3.10
C ASN A 41 30.30 25.50 4.32
N ALA A 42 30.24 24.17 4.39
CA ALA A 42 30.80 23.35 5.46
C ALA A 42 30.25 23.62 6.89
N VAL A 43 29.09 24.28 6.98
CA VAL A 43 28.35 24.47 8.24
C VAL A 43 27.00 23.79 8.08
N HIS A 44 26.77 22.73 8.85
CA HIS A 44 25.51 21.99 8.85
C HIS A 44 24.85 22.10 10.21
N VAL A 45 23.53 22.19 10.23
CA VAL A 45 22.77 22.41 11.44
C VAL A 45 21.72 21.32 11.66
N LEU A 46 21.46 21.06 12.94
CA LEU A 46 20.35 20.24 13.43
C LEU A 46 19.62 20.98 14.56
N PRO A 47 18.32 20.70 14.79
CA PRO A 47 17.64 21.17 16.00
C PRO A 47 18.32 20.59 17.24
N LYS A 48 18.46 21.37 18.31
CA LYS A 48 19.07 20.87 19.54
C LYS A 48 18.22 19.80 20.20
N SER A 49 18.82 18.62 20.35
CA SER A 49 18.32 17.51 21.14
C SER A 49 19.51 16.62 21.53
N ASP A 50 19.38 15.86 22.62
CA ASP A 50 20.45 14.96 23.08
C ASP A 50 20.79 13.90 22.01
N ALA A 51 19.77 13.43 21.28
CA ALA A 51 19.94 12.47 20.18
C ALA A 51 20.72 13.06 19.00
N ASN A 52 20.42 14.31 18.61
CA ASN A 52 21.12 14.99 17.52
C ASN A 52 22.56 15.34 17.91
N GLU A 53 22.77 15.75 19.17
CA GLU A 53 24.10 16.04 19.70
C GLU A 53 24.98 14.78 19.69
N ALA A 54 24.50 13.68 20.25
CA ALA A 54 25.21 12.40 20.24
C ALA A 54 25.58 11.97 18.81
N THR A 55 24.63 12.10 17.87
CA THR A 55 24.84 11.79 16.46
C THR A 55 25.94 12.66 15.83
N LEU A 56 25.92 13.97 16.06
CA LEU A 56 26.95 14.88 15.54
C LEU A 56 28.31 14.68 16.19
N ARG A 57 28.38 14.28 17.47
CA ARG A 57 29.65 13.95 18.15
C ARG A 57 30.33 12.74 17.51
N VAL A 58 29.56 11.69 17.21
CA VAL A 58 30.08 10.53 16.48
C VAL A 58 30.60 10.93 15.10
N LEU A 59 29.86 11.75 14.36
CA LEU A 59 30.31 12.24 13.05
C LEU A 59 31.58 13.12 13.16
N LEU A 60 31.67 13.96 14.19
CA LEU A 60 32.86 14.77 14.46
C LEU A 60 34.08 13.87 14.68
N GLU A 61 33.96 12.83 15.50
CA GLU A 61 35.04 11.86 15.72
C GLU A 61 35.46 11.16 14.41
N GLU A 62 34.50 10.74 13.59
CA GLU A 62 34.77 10.15 12.27
C GLU A 62 35.55 11.11 11.34
N ILE A 63 35.22 12.41 11.37
CA ILE A 63 35.90 13.44 10.57
C ILE A 63 37.35 13.62 11.06
N VAL A 64 37.56 13.73 12.37
CA VAL A 64 38.89 13.90 12.96
C VAL A 64 39.78 12.69 12.71
N VAL A 65 39.25 11.47 12.88
CA VAL A 65 39.98 10.22 12.58
C VAL A 65 40.36 10.14 11.10
N ALA A 66 39.53 10.66 10.21
CA ALA A 66 39.82 10.74 8.79
C ALA A 66 40.84 11.84 8.40
N GLY A 67 41.40 12.57 9.38
CA GLY A 67 42.39 13.63 9.19
C GLY A 67 41.79 15.00 8.86
N GLY A 68 40.48 15.17 9.01
CA GLY A 68 39.82 16.47 8.93
C GLY A 68 39.81 17.21 10.27
N ASP A 69 39.20 18.39 10.26
CA ASP A 69 38.93 19.19 11.45
C ASP A 69 37.44 19.46 11.56
N ALA A 70 36.90 19.49 12.78
CA ALA A 70 35.48 19.73 13.01
C ALA A 70 35.21 20.30 14.42
N ILE A 71 34.27 21.22 14.48
CA ILE A 71 33.82 21.89 15.71
C ILE A 71 32.30 21.73 15.79
N LEU A 72 31.82 21.22 16.92
CA LEU A 72 30.40 21.18 17.27
C LEU A 72 30.11 22.26 18.31
N LEU A 73 29.11 23.10 18.04
CA LEU A 73 28.72 24.19 18.94
C LEU A 73 27.21 24.32 19.05
N ASP A 74 26.76 24.82 20.21
CA ASP A 74 25.43 25.38 20.40
C ASP A 74 25.38 26.75 19.69
N ALA A 75 24.44 26.91 18.76
CA ALA A 75 24.32 28.11 17.94
C ALA A 75 23.04 28.88 18.26
N ILE A 76 23.19 30.20 18.34
CA ILE A 76 22.11 31.18 18.39
C ILE A 76 22.28 32.10 17.18
N LEU A 77 21.20 32.29 16.41
CA LEU A 77 21.20 33.20 15.26
C LEU A 77 20.97 34.63 15.75
N LEU A 78 21.95 35.51 15.53
CA LEU A 78 21.91 36.90 16.01
C LEU A 78 21.52 37.91 14.92
N ALA A 79 21.90 37.65 13.67
CA ALA A 79 21.61 38.48 12.51
C ALA A 79 21.78 37.68 11.21
N GLY A 80 21.16 38.13 10.11
CA GLY A 80 21.17 37.42 8.83
C GLY A 80 19.95 36.52 8.70
N GLN A 81 20.16 35.20 8.59
CA GLN A 81 19.07 34.23 8.61
C GLN A 81 18.44 34.15 9.99
N SER A 82 17.12 34.15 10.04
CA SER A 82 16.31 33.94 11.24
C SER A 82 16.10 32.44 11.52
N ASP A 83 15.63 32.11 12.72
CA ASP A 83 15.24 30.74 13.04
C ASP A 83 14.14 30.23 12.09
N ALA A 84 13.24 31.11 11.64
CA ALA A 84 12.21 30.78 10.68
C ALA A 84 12.80 30.44 9.30
N ASP A 85 13.83 31.15 8.86
CA ASP A 85 14.51 30.84 7.59
C ASP A 85 15.21 29.47 7.65
N VAL A 86 15.86 29.17 8.78
CA VAL A 86 16.53 27.86 8.96
C VAL A 86 15.50 26.74 9.06
N ARG A 87 14.40 26.92 9.80
CA ARG A 87 13.26 25.97 9.79
C ARG A 87 12.73 25.74 8.38
N GLY A 88 12.57 26.81 7.60
CA GLY A 88 12.15 26.73 6.20
C GLY A 88 13.08 25.88 5.33
N LEU A 89 14.39 25.80 5.64
CA LEU A 89 15.31 24.87 4.95
C LEU A 89 15.02 23.41 5.28
N PHE A 90 14.66 23.09 6.53
CA PHE A 90 14.24 21.73 6.92
C PHE A 90 12.93 21.37 6.24
N ASP A 91 11.93 22.25 6.33
CA ASP A 91 10.62 22.03 5.72
C ASP A 91 10.76 21.81 4.21
N ALA A 92 11.49 22.68 3.51
CA ALA A 92 11.73 22.53 2.07
C ALA A 92 12.44 21.22 1.72
N ALA A 93 13.40 20.78 2.53
CA ALA A 93 14.09 19.51 2.31
C ALA A 93 13.19 18.29 2.52
N ARG A 94 12.23 18.35 3.45
CA ARG A 94 11.25 17.26 3.68
C ARG A 94 10.11 17.31 2.66
N ASP A 95 9.61 18.49 2.33
CA ASP A 95 8.60 18.69 1.28
C ASP A 95 9.06 18.15 -0.06
N ALA A 96 10.35 18.30 -0.40
CA ALA A 96 10.93 17.69 -1.60
C ALA A 96 10.86 16.15 -1.57
N ASP A 97 11.28 15.52 -0.47
CA ASP A 97 11.22 14.06 -0.31
C ASP A 97 9.77 13.54 -0.38
N TYR A 98 8.84 14.22 0.30
CA TYR A 98 7.41 13.87 0.26
C TYR A 98 6.81 14.05 -1.13
N SER A 99 7.18 15.13 -1.84
CA SER A 99 6.74 15.36 -3.22
C SER A 99 7.22 14.25 -4.17
N GLU A 100 8.46 13.77 -4.02
CA GLU A 100 8.96 12.63 -4.80
C GLU A 100 8.18 11.33 -4.52
N ILE A 101 7.82 11.09 -3.25
CA ILE A 101 7.02 9.92 -2.86
C ILE A 101 5.61 10.03 -3.45
N ALA A 102 4.97 11.19 -3.31
CA ALA A 102 3.63 11.44 -3.85
C ALA A 102 3.60 11.29 -5.38
N GLN A 103 4.59 11.83 -6.08
CA GLN A 103 4.72 11.69 -7.53
C GLN A 103 4.94 10.23 -7.95
N ALA A 104 5.79 9.49 -7.23
CA ALA A 104 6.00 8.07 -7.50
C ALA A 104 4.72 7.25 -7.30
N ALA A 105 3.94 7.54 -6.24
CA ALA A 105 2.65 6.89 -6.01
C ALA A 105 1.65 7.20 -7.14
N ARG A 106 1.55 8.47 -7.56
CA ARG A 106 0.66 8.88 -8.67
C ARG A 106 1.06 8.28 -10.01
N LEU A 107 2.36 8.17 -10.29
CA LEU A 107 2.83 7.53 -11.52
C LEU A 107 2.41 6.05 -11.55
N LEU A 108 2.49 5.36 -10.41
CA LEU A 108 2.01 3.99 -10.32
C LEU A 108 0.49 3.90 -10.58
N LEU A 109 -0.32 4.83 -10.07
CA LEU A 109 -1.76 4.91 -10.40
C LEU A 109 -2.01 5.01 -11.92
N GLU A 110 -1.16 5.74 -12.65
CA GLU A 110 -1.30 5.94 -14.10
C GLU A 110 -0.83 4.72 -14.92
N THR A 111 0.23 4.04 -14.48
CA THR A 111 0.89 2.98 -15.26
C THR A 111 0.30 1.58 -15.10
N GLY A 112 -0.67 1.39 -14.20
CA GLY A 112 -1.31 0.09 -13.94
C GLY A 112 -1.04 -0.41 -12.52
N PRO A 113 -1.65 -1.54 -12.11
CA PRO A 113 -1.76 -1.87 -10.69
C PRO A 113 -0.39 -2.03 -10.05
N ALA A 114 -0.11 -1.19 -9.05
CA ALA A 114 1.11 -1.29 -8.26
C ALA A 114 1.17 -2.65 -7.56
N SER A 115 2.33 -3.29 -7.61
CA SER A 115 2.57 -4.48 -6.80
C SER A 115 2.62 -4.10 -5.32
N GLY A 116 2.23 -5.03 -4.43
CA GLY A 116 2.37 -4.81 -2.99
C GLY A 116 3.80 -4.47 -2.56
N ALA A 117 4.81 -4.99 -3.26
CA ALA A 117 6.21 -4.68 -3.01
C ALA A 117 6.57 -3.22 -3.32
N GLU A 118 5.96 -2.61 -4.34
CA GLU A 118 6.18 -1.20 -4.68
C GLU A 118 5.56 -0.26 -3.64
N ILE A 119 4.36 -0.60 -3.16
CA ILE A 119 3.67 0.14 -2.10
C ILE A 119 4.52 0.08 -0.82
N VAL A 120 4.92 -1.11 -0.37
CA VAL A 120 5.76 -1.29 0.83
C VAL A 120 7.08 -0.50 0.70
N LYS A 121 7.66 -0.43 -0.50
CA LYS A 121 8.87 0.37 -0.75
C LYS A 121 8.61 1.86 -0.58
N LEU A 122 7.46 2.37 -1.03
CA LEU A 122 7.08 3.78 -0.86
C LEU A 122 6.70 4.10 0.59
N GLU A 123 6.00 3.20 1.29
CA GLU A 123 5.71 3.33 2.73
C GLU A 123 6.98 3.39 3.56
N LYS A 124 7.97 2.54 3.23
CA LYS A 124 9.28 2.59 3.87
C LYS A 124 9.96 3.94 3.64
N ARG A 125 9.93 4.46 2.40
CA ARG A 125 10.49 5.79 2.09
C ARG A 125 9.78 6.91 2.85
N LEU A 126 8.45 6.82 3.00
CA LEU A 126 7.66 7.76 3.80
C LEU A 126 8.07 7.73 5.27
N GLY A 127 8.24 6.53 5.83
CA GLY A 127 8.73 6.34 7.21
C GLY A 127 10.14 6.89 7.40
N ASP A 128 11.06 6.61 6.47
CA ASP A 128 12.43 7.14 6.50
C ASP A 128 12.44 8.67 6.44
N ALA A 129 11.58 9.29 5.59
CA ALA A 129 11.46 10.74 5.50
C ALA A 129 10.86 11.35 6.79
N ALA A 130 9.86 10.70 7.38
CA ALA A 130 9.23 11.13 8.63
C ALA A 130 10.17 11.08 9.84
N MET A 131 11.15 10.16 9.87
CA MET A 131 12.17 10.13 10.91
C MET A 131 13.10 11.36 10.88
N LEU A 132 13.21 12.02 9.72
CA LEU A 132 14.03 13.22 9.52
C LEU A 132 13.20 14.50 9.57
N ASP A 133 11.88 14.39 9.71
CA ASP A 133 10.95 15.52 9.77
C ASP A 133 10.84 16.05 11.20
N PHE A 134 11.71 17.00 11.53
CA PHE A 134 11.78 17.58 12.87
C PHE A 134 10.65 18.57 13.18
N PHE A 135 9.97 19.10 12.17
CA PHE A 135 9.04 20.23 12.32
C PHE A 135 7.64 20.00 11.75
N GLY A 136 7.40 18.87 11.06
CA GLY A 136 6.09 18.53 10.52
C GLY A 136 5.84 19.21 9.19
N ALA A 137 6.65 18.90 8.18
CA ALA A 137 6.54 19.51 6.86
C ALA A 137 5.18 19.21 6.19
N HIS A 138 4.65 20.19 5.46
CA HIS A 138 3.28 20.15 4.94
C HIS A 138 3.07 19.05 3.89
N GLY A 139 4.10 18.75 3.09
CA GLY A 139 4.05 17.76 2.01
C GLY A 139 3.75 16.33 2.49
N ARG A 140 3.89 16.04 3.79
CA ARG A 140 3.60 14.74 4.37
C ARG A 140 2.16 14.29 4.10
N GLN A 141 1.20 15.20 4.27
CA GLN A 141 -0.22 14.88 4.10
C GLN A 141 -0.52 14.48 2.65
N ASP A 142 0.08 15.16 1.68
CA ASP A 142 -0.09 14.84 0.25
C ASP A 142 0.52 13.48 -0.11
N ALA A 143 1.68 13.14 0.48
CA ALA A 143 2.32 11.84 0.28
C ALA A 143 1.51 10.69 0.91
N GLU A 144 1.01 10.88 2.13
CA GLU A 144 0.11 9.92 2.81
C GLU A 144 -1.19 9.72 2.03
N ALA A 145 -1.81 10.80 1.55
CA ALA A 145 -3.03 10.73 0.75
C ALA A 145 -2.81 10.01 -0.60
N ALA A 146 -1.69 10.27 -1.28
CA ALA A 146 -1.34 9.60 -2.54
C ALA A 146 -1.10 8.10 -2.33
N LEU A 147 -0.47 7.69 -1.22
CA LEU A 147 -0.26 6.28 -0.89
C LEU A 147 -1.55 5.57 -0.49
N ALA A 148 -2.42 6.24 0.29
CA ALA A 148 -3.73 5.70 0.62
C ALA A 148 -4.59 5.52 -0.64
N GLU A 149 -4.50 6.44 -1.61
CA GLU A 149 -5.17 6.27 -2.91
C GLU A 149 -4.61 5.09 -3.70
N LEU A 150 -3.28 4.96 -3.75
CA LEU A 150 -2.62 3.84 -4.43
C LEU A 150 -3.02 2.49 -3.84
N ASP A 151 -3.07 2.39 -2.51
CA ASP A 151 -3.52 1.19 -1.82
C ASP A 151 -5.01 0.93 -2.06
N ARG A 152 -5.87 1.96 -2.04
CA ARG A 152 -7.30 1.81 -2.40
C ARG A 152 -7.49 1.33 -3.85
N GLN A 153 -6.76 1.89 -4.81
CA GLN A 153 -6.90 1.50 -6.22
C GLN A 153 -6.44 0.06 -6.46
N ARG A 154 -5.54 -0.49 -5.62
CA ARG A 154 -5.23 -1.92 -5.64
C ARG A 154 -6.48 -2.80 -5.43
N TYR A 155 -7.44 -2.29 -4.67
CA TYR A 155 -8.70 -2.97 -4.35
C TYR A 155 -9.88 -2.55 -5.25
N GLN A 156 -9.79 -1.40 -5.94
CA GLN A 156 -10.78 -1.02 -6.94
C GLN A 156 -10.41 -1.64 -8.28
N HIS A 157 -11.31 -2.43 -8.86
CA HIS A 157 -11.05 -3.24 -10.03
C HIS A 157 -11.54 -2.56 -11.34
N PRO A 158 -10.75 -1.70 -12.05
CA PRO A 158 -11.17 -1.12 -13.32
C PRO A 158 -11.13 -2.10 -14.52
N ASP A 159 -10.66 -3.34 -14.33
CA ASP A 159 -10.34 -4.29 -15.42
C ASP A 159 -11.25 -5.55 -15.46
N VAL A 160 -12.51 -5.47 -15.01
CA VAL A 160 -13.44 -6.65 -14.92
C VAL A 160 -14.63 -6.59 -15.86
N SER A 161 -14.61 -5.68 -16.83
CA SER A 161 -15.67 -5.64 -17.84
C SER A 161 -15.43 -6.63 -18.98
N ARG A 162 -16.52 -7.15 -19.56
CA ARG A 162 -16.50 -7.91 -20.80
C ARG A 162 -16.83 -7.00 -21.98
N SER A 163 -16.02 -7.04 -23.03
CA SER A 163 -16.25 -6.25 -24.25
C SER A 163 -17.32 -6.88 -25.17
N MET A 164 -17.47 -8.20 -25.10
CA MET A 164 -18.42 -8.99 -25.88
C MET A 164 -19.57 -9.50 -25.00
N PRO A 165 -20.76 -9.79 -25.56
CA PRO A 165 -21.81 -10.43 -24.80
C PRO A 165 -21.39 -11.82 -24.31
N ALA A 166 -21.95 -12.22 -23.17
CA ALA A 166 -21.83 -13.56 -22.66
C ALA A 166 -22.25 -14.62 -23.69
N SER A 167 -21.59 -15.79 -23.64
CA SER A 167 -22.15 -16.99 -24.24
C SER A 167 -23.25 -17.53 -23.31
N ASP A 168 -24.46 -17.67 -23.85
CA ASP A 168 -25.64 -18.23 -23.14
C ASP A 168 -25.63 -19.76 -23.07
N GLU A 169 -24.58 -20.43 -23.56
CA GLU A 169 -24.52 -21.88 -23.53
C GLU A 169 -24.23 -22.40 -22.11
N PRO A 170 -24.98 -23.41 -21.63
CA PRO A 170 -24.66 -24.10 -20.39
C PRO A 170 -23.22 -24.62 -20.43
N ARG A 171 -22.36 -24.11 -19.54
CA ARG A 171 -20.98 -24.56 -19.44
C ARG A 171 -20.87 -25.69 -18.44
N ASP A 172 -20.13 -26.73 -18.81
CA ASP A 172 -19.66 -27.72 -17.85
C ASP A 172 -18.63 -27.04 -16.92
N LEU A 173 -18.94 -27.01 -15.62
CA LEU A 173 -18.14 -26.33 -14.60
C LEU A 173 -17.24 -27.30 -13.81
N ILE A 174 -17.40 -28.61 -14.02
CA ILE A 174 -16.70 -29.65 -13.26
C ILE A 174 -15.43 -30.10 -13.98
N GLY A 175 -14.38 -30.41 -13.22
CA GLY A 175 -13.10 -30.89 -13.74
C GLY A 175 -12.36 -29.82 -14.55
N LYS A 176 -12.64 -28.54 -14.28
CA LYS A 176 -12.02 -27.39 -14.95
C LYS A 176 -10.87 -26.82 -14.14
N THR A 177 -9.92 -26.23 -14.85
CA THR A 177 -8.89 -25.38 -14.24
C THR A 177 -9.39 -23.95 -14.26
N TRP A 178 -9.56 -23.37 -13.07
CA TRP A 178 -10.06 -22.02 -12.88
C TRP A 178 -8.90 -21.04 -12.84
N VAL A 179 -8.89 -20.08 -13.78
CA VAL A 179 -7.77 -19.17 -13.99
C VAL A 179 -8.15 -17.77 -13.53
N THR A 180 -7.30 -17.14 -12.74
CA THR A 180 -7.45 -15.71 -12.42
C THR A 180 -6.09 -15.06 -12.26
N ARG A 181 -6.05 -13.76 -12.01
CA ARG A 181 -4.80 -13.02 -11.79
C ARG A 181 -4.19 -13.37 -10.43
N ARG A 182 -2.86 -13.31 -10.31
CA ARG A 182 -2.16 -13.39 -9.01
C ARG A 182 -2.59 -12.26 -8.07
N GLY A 183 -2.32 -12.43 -6.78
CA GLY A 183 -2.66 -11.46 -5.76
C GLY A 183 -4.17 -11.36 -5.59
N VAL A 184 -4.81 -12.48 -5.26
CA VAL A 184 -6.26 -12.55 -5.06
C VAL A 184 -6.69 -11.66 -3.90
N HIS A 185 -7.84 -11.03 -4.09
CA HIS A 185 -8.51 -10.12 -3.17
C HIS A 185 -9.99 -10.51 -3.05
N VAL A 186 -10.81 -9.66 -2.44
CA VAL A 186 -12.18 -9.95 -1.98
C VAL A 186 -12.99 -10.84 -2.94
N ASP A 187 -13.30 -10.38 -4.15
CA ASP A 187 -14.15 -11.12 -5.09
C ASP A 187 -13.49 -12.42 -5.60
N ARG A 188 -12.19 -12.39 -5.93
CA ARG A 188 -11.44 -13.60 -6.36
C ARG A 188 -11.36 -14.67 -5.29
N ILE A 189 -11.17 -14.26 -4.04
CA ILE A 189 -11.16 -15.16 -2.88
C ILE A 189 -12.53 -15.81 -2.73
N ALA A 190 -13.60 -15.00 -2.76
CA ALA A 190 -14.97 -15.47 -2.62
C ALA A 190 -15.37 -16.40 -3.78
N CYS A 191 -15.03 -16.05 -5.03
CA CYS A 191 -15.23 -16.88 -6.21
C CYS A 191 -14.53 -18.25 -6.05
N ALA A 192 -13.26 -18.26 -5.68
CA ALA A 192 -12.50 -19.51 -5.53
C ALA A 192 -13.04 -20.39 -4.38
N TRP A 193 -13.52 -19.78 -3.29
CA TRP A 193 -14.23 -20.49 -2.23
C TRP A 193 -15.56 -21.09 -2.73
N LEU A 194 -16.39 -20.30 -3.42
CA LEU A 194 -17.67 -20.73 -4.00
C LEU A 194 -17.46 -21.92 -4.95
N ILE A 195 -16.54 -21.78 -5.91
CA ILE A 195 -16.22 -22.81 -6.89
C ILE A 195 -15.84 -24.11 -6.18
N ARG A 196 -14.91 -24.05 -5.23
CA ARG A 196 -14.39 -25.26 -4.57
C ARG A 196 -15.39 -25.89 -3.60
N ARG A 197 -16.35 -25.12 -3.07
CA ARG A 197 -17.30 -25.62 -2.08
C ARG A 197 -18.61 -26.11 -2.71
N PHE A 198 -19.15 -25.41 -3.70
CA PHE A 198 -20.49 -25.64 -4.22
C PHE A 198 -20.52 -26.14 -5.66
N ILE A 199 -19.44 -25.98 -6.42
CA ILE A 199 -19.37 -26.37 -7.83
C ILE A 199 -18.52 -27.63 -7.98
N ASP A 200 -17.21 -27.53 -7.74
CA ASP A 200 -16.27 -28.64 -7.90
C ASP A 200 -15.26 -28.70 -6.73
N ARG A 201 -15.41 -29.71 -5.87
CA ARG A 201 -14.52 -29.93 -4.72
C ARG A 201 -13.05 -30.16 -5.10
N ASN A 202 -12.80 -30.60 -6.33
CA ASN A 202 -11.46 -30.87 -6.85
C ASN A 202 -11.00 -29.77 -7.83
N ALA A 203 -11.68 -28.61 -7.87
CA ALA A 203 -11.29 -27.49 -8.71
C ALA A 203 -9.82 -27.12 -8.52
N VAL A 204 -9.11 -26.96 -9.63
CA VAL A 204 -7.71 -26.53 -9.67
C VAL A 204 -7.66 -25.05 -10.01
N PHE A 205 -6.84 -24.29 -9.29
CA PHE A 205 -6.65 -22.86 -9.55
C PHE A 205 -5.29 -22.57 -10.18
N LYS A 206 -5.28 -21.72 -11.20
CA LYS A 206 -4.08 -21.21 -11.88
C LYS A 206 -4.06 -19.69 -11.77
N PHE A 207 -2.93 -19.14 -11.30
CA PHE A 207 -2.76 -17.70 -11.13
C PHE A 207 -1.77 -17.14 -12.15
N VAL A 208 -2.18 -16.11 -12.89
CA VAL A 208 -1.40 -15.52 -14.00
C VAL A 208 -1.05 -14.05 -13.74
N ASP A 209 0.05 -13.58 -14.32
CA ASP A 209 0.59 -12.22 -14.10
C ASP A 209 0.02 -11.16 -15.07
N GLY A 210 -0.77 -11.55 -16.08
CA GLY A 210 -1.20 -10.67 -17.17
C GLY A 210 -2.69 -10.29 -17.14
N ARG A 211 -3.01 -9.08 -17.64
CA ARG A 211 -4.39 -8.64 -17.94
C ARG A 211 -5.05 -9.47 -19.05
N SER A 212 -4.26 -9.88 -20.04
CA SER A 212 -4.69 -10.74 -21.14
C SER A 212 -4.10 -12.13 -20.99
N TYR A 213 -4.96 -13.12 -20.86
CA TYR A 213 -4.58 -14.53 -20.85
C TYR A 213 -5.55 -15.30 -21.77
N ALA A 214 -5.00 -16.06 -22.71
CA ALA A 214 -5.77 -16.93 -23.58
C ALA A 214 -5.91 -18.30 -22.89
N PRO A 215 -7.14 -18.73 -22.55
CA PRO A 215 -7.35 -19.99 -21.85
C PRO A 215 -7.04 -21.19 -22.75
N GLU A 216 -6.41 -22.20 -22.17
CA GLU A 216 -6.24 -23.51 -22.79
C GLU A 216 -7.55 -24.31 -22.74
N ALA A 217 -7.62 -25.43 -23.48
CA ALA A 217 -8.79 -26.30 -23.44
C ALA A 217 -9.02 -26.84 -22.00
N GLY A 218 -10.22 -26.62 -21.46
CA GLY A 218 -10.57 -27.01 -20.08
C GLY A 218 -10.27 -25.95 -19.03
N GLU A 219 -9.77 -24.77 -19.41
CA GLU A 219 -9.61 -23.62 -18.52
C GLU A 219 -10.82 -22.68 -18.56
N LEU A 220 -11.22 -22.16 -17.40
CA LEU A 220 -12.26 -21.15 -17.24
C LEU A 220 -11.67 -19.97 -16.47
N ARG A 221 -11.67 -18.77 -17.04
CA ARG A 221 -11.18 -17.58 -16.36
C ARG A 221 -12.29 -16.96 -15.52
N PHE A 222 -11.90 -16.35 -14.41
CA PHE A 222 -12.80 -15.54 -13.60
C PHE A 222 -12.13 -14.25 -13.07
N ASP A 223 -12.95 -13.22 -12.84
CA ASP A 223 -12.54 -11.92 -12.28
C ASP A 223 -11.38 -11.24 -13.05
N MET A 224 -11.50 -11.24 -14.38
CA MET A 224 -10.58 -10.54 -15.26
C MET A 224 -11.28 -10.13 -16.56
N ALA A 225 -10.69 -9.17 -17.26
CA ALA A 225 -11.21 -8.68 -18.53
C ALA A 225 -11.46 -9.83 -19.52
N ASP A 226 -12.63 -9.78 -20.17
CA ASP A 226 -13.09 -10.77 -21.14
C ASP A 226 -13.11 -12.24 -20.64
N ALA A 227 -13.14 -12.45 -19.32
CA ALA A 227 -13.25 -13.77 -18.72
C ALA A 227 -14.64 -14.41 -18.95
N GLU A 228 -14.66 -15.74 -18.86
CA GLU A 228 -15.88 -16.55 -18.91
C GLU A 228 -16.83 -16.20 -17.76
N PHE A 229 -16.29 -15.83 -16.60
CA PHE A 229 -17.03 -15.32 -15.44
C PHE A 229 -16.41 -14.00 -14.99
N THR A 230 -17.14 -12.91 -15.14
CA THR A 230 -16.61 -11.58 -14.80
C THR A 230 -17.77 -10.72 -14.33
N HIS A 231 -17.55 -9.43 -14.12
CA HIS A 231 -18.64 -8.53 -13.78
C HIS A 231 -19.63 -8.46 -14.94
N GLU A 232 -20.92 -8.59 -14.62
CA GLU A 232 -21.99 -8.59 -15.62
C GLU A 232 -23.12 -7.67 -15.17
N GLU A 233 -23.36 -6.62 -15.96
CA GLU A 233 -24.33 -5.56 -15.63
C GLU A 233 -24.01 -4.92 -14.27
N ASP A 234 -24.81 -5.21 -13.26
CA ASP A 234 -24.75 -4.71 -11.90
C ASP A 234 -24.30 -5.79 -10.90
N ARG A 235 -23.60 -6.83 -11.36
CA ARG A 235 -23.16 -7.96 -10.53
C ARG A 235 -21.65 -8.12 -10.57
N CYS A 236 -21.04 -8.38 -9.41
CA CYS A 236 -19.64 -8.78 -9.34
C CYS A 236 -19.43 -10.20 -9.89
N SER A 237 -18.18 -10.68 -9.96
CA SER A 237 -17.90 -12.01 -10.50
C SER A 237 -18.51 -13.11 -9.63
N PHE A 238 -18.51 -12.95 -8.29
CA PHE A 238 -19.14 -13.90 -7.38
C PHE A 238 -20.63 -14.07 -7.67
N GLU A 239 -21.38 -12.96 -7.75
CA GLU A 239 -22.82 -12.97 -8.06
C GLU A 239 -23.08 -13.60 -9.43
N THR A 240 -22.24 -13.30 -10.41
CA THR A 240 -22.32 -13.88 -11.76
C THR A 240 -22.12 -15.40 -11.75
N ILE A 241 -21.16 -15.93 -10.97
CA ILE A 241 -20.96 -17.37 -10.82
C ILE A 241 -22.14 -18.02 -10.10
N VAL A 242 -22.64 -17.43 -9.00
CA VAL A 242 -23.82 -17.94 -8.28
C VAL A 242 -25.02 -18.08 -9.23
N MET A 243 -25.29 -17.05 -10.03
CA MET A 243 -26.39 -17.06 -11.00
C MET A 243 -26.20 -18.15 -12.06
N ARG A 244 -25.03 -18.21 -12.70
CA ARG A 244 -24.75 -19.15 -13.80
C ARG A 244 -24.64 -20.60 -13.35
N ALA A 245 -24.25 -20.84 -12.10
CA ALA A 245 -24.21 -22.18 -11.51
C ALA A 245 -25.59 -22.65 -11.01
N GLY A 246 -26.64 -21.81 -11.11
CA GLY A 246 -27.98 -22.14 -10.62
C GLY A 246 -28.08 -22.19 -9.09
N LEU A 247 -27.25 -21.43 -8.39
CA LEU A 247 -27.15 -21.42 -6.92
C LEU A 247 -27.90 -20.25 -6.25
N GLY A 248 -28.69 -19.50 -7.03
CA GLY A 248 -29.38 -18.28 -6.56
C GLY A 248 -30.47 -18.48 -5.50
N GLU A 249 -30.87 -19.72 -5.21
CA GLU A 249 -31.83 -20.03 -4.13
C GLU A 249 -31.17 -20.25 -2.76
N ASP A 250 -29.84 -20.37 -2.71
CA ASP A 250 -29.09 -20.51 -1.45
C ASP A 250 -28.99 -19.16 -0.74
N ALA A 251 -29.75 -19.00 0.35
CA ALA A 251 -29.82 -17.75 1.10
C ALA A 251 -28.47 -17.30 1.69
N GLY A 252 -27.59 -18.27 2.03
CA GLY A 252 -26.26 -17.96 2.52
C GLY A 252 -25.37 -17.39 1.42
N LEU A 253 -25.43 -17.97 0.22
CA LEU A 253 -24.72 -17.47 -0.95
C LEU A 253 -25.25 -16.11 -1.41
N VAL A 254 -26.57 -15.89 -1.40
CA VAL A 254 -27.16 -14.57 -1.72
C VAL A 254 -26.65 -13.50 -0.74
N ALA A 255 -26.71 -13.76 0.57
CA ALA A 255 -26.26 -12.79 1.57
C ALA A 255 -24.75 -12.50 1.49
N ILE A 256 -23.93 -13.52 1.23
CA ILE A 256 -22.49 -13.32 0.97
C ILE A 256 -22.29 -12.51 -0.31
N GLY A 257 -23.04 -12.81 -1.38
CA GLY A 257 -22.95 -12.09 -2.64
C GLY A 257 -23.21 -10.60 -2.49
N GLU A 258 -24.23 -10.23 -1.73
CA GLU A 258 -24.52 -8.82 -1.41
C GLU A 258 -23.37 -8.13 -0.65
N ILE A 259 -22.70 -8.84 0.27
CA ILE A 259 -21.53 -8.30 0.99
C ILE A 259 -20.34 -8.15 0.05
N ILE A 260 -20.04 -9.18 -0.76
CA ILE A 260 -18.93 -9.16 -1.70
C ILE A 260 -19.14 -8.06 -2.74
N HIS A 261 -20.36 -7.86 -3.23
CA HIS A 261 -20.75 -6.75 -4.10
C HIS A 261 -20.36 -5.40 -3.48
N ASP A 262 -20.82 -5.11 -2.26
CA ASP A 262 -20.52 -3.84 -1.59
C ASP A 262 -19.01 -3.64 -1.37
N LEU A 263 -18.27 -4.73 -1.10
CA LEU A 263 -16.82 -4.66 -0.90
C LEU A 263 -16.01 -4.53 -2.20
N ASP A 264 -16.52 -5.05 -3.31
CA ASP A 264 -15.82 -5.12 -4.60
C ASP A 264 -16.17 -3.94 -5.53
N ILE A 265 -17.46 -3.59 -5.62
CA ILE A 265 -17.98 -2.51 -6.46
C ILE A 265 -18.01 -1.17 -5.70
N ALA A 266 -18.12 -1.22 -4.36
CA ALA A 266 -18.12 -0.03 -3.48
C ALA A 266 -19.23 1.00 -3.79
N ASP A 267 -20.39 0.55 -4.27
CA ASP A 267 -21.57 1.40 -4.53
C ASP A 267 -22.56 1.47 -3.35
N ALA A 268 -22.32 0.67 -2.30
CA ALA A 268 -23.15 0.55 -1.09
C ALA A 268 -24.63 0.21 -1.38
N LYS A 269 -24.88 -0.54 -2.46
CA LYS A 269 -26.23 -0.94 -2.89
C LYS A 269 -26.99 -1.75 -1.84
N PHE A 270 -26.32 -2.67 -1.13
CA PHE A 270 -26.99 -3.59 -0.20
C PHE A 270 -26.84 -3.17 1.26
N ASN A 271 -25.67 -2.61 1.62
CA ASN A 271 -25.34 -2.02 2.92
C ASN A 271 -25.66 -2.94 4.11
N ARG A 272 -25.21 -4.20 4.04
CA ARG A 272 -25.38 -5.16 5.13
C ARG A 272 -24.53 -4.77 6.36
N PRO A 273 -25.04 -4.95 7.59
CA PRO A 273 -24.28 -4.60 8.79
C PRO A 273 -23.00 -5.45 8.95
N GLU A 274 -22.99 -6.66 8.38
CA GLU A 274 -21.83 -7.55 8.40
C GLU A 274 -20.68 -7.12 7.47
N THR A 275 -20.94 -6.23 6.49
CA THR A 275 -20.00 -5.89 5.41
C THR A 275 -18.66 -5.39 5.93
N ALA A 276 -18.65 -4.42 6.85
CA ALA A 276 -17.40 -3.88 7.40
C ALA A 276 -16.57 -4.93 8.15
N GLY A 277 -17.25 -5.85 8.86
CA GLY A 277 -16.59 -6.93 9.61
C GLY A 277 -15.93 -7.95 8.69
N LEU A 278 -16.66 -8.43 7.67
CA LEU A 278 -16.08 -9.35 6.69
C LEU A 278 -14.96 -8.69 5.88
N GLY A 279 -15.15 -7.42 5.47
CA GLY A 279 -14.13 -6.64 4.76
C GLY A 279 -12.82 -6.54 5.54
N ALA A 280 -12.87 -6.11 6.80
CA ALA A 280 -11.67 -5.99 7.64
C ALA A 280 -10.93 -7.33 7.80
N MET A 281 -11.67 -8.42 7.93
CA MET A 281 -11.09 -9.76 8.04
C MET A 281 -10.42 -10.22 6.74
N LEU A 282 -11.07 -10.03 5.58
CA LEU A 282 -10.48 -10.36 4.27
C LEU A 282 -9.23 -9.51 3.97
N SER A 283 -9.25 -8.22 4.33
CA SER A 283 -8.07 -7.36 4.27
C SER A 283 -6.94 -7.89 5.17
N GLY A 284 -7.26 -8.33 6.38
CA GLY A 284 -6.30 -8.96 7.29
C GLY A 284 -5.67 -10.23 6.71
N VAL A 285 -6.44 -11.08 6.03
CA VAL A 285 -5.91 -12.26 5.32
C VAL A 285 -4.94 -11.84 4.22
N CYS A 286 -5.31 -10.85 3.40
CA CYS A 286 -4.45 -10.33 2.33
C CYS A 286 -3.13 -9.73 2.87
N ALA A 287 -3.18 -9.06 4.02
CA ALA A 287 -2.00 -8.50 4.67
C ALA A 287 -1.11 -9.56 5.34
N SER A 288 -1.65 -10.75 5.65
CA SER A 288 -0.93 -11.79 6.39
C SER A 288 -0.04 -12.70 5.51
N THR A 289 -0.29 -12.76 4.21
CA THR A 289 0.43 -13.64 3.28
C THR A 289 0.27 -13.15 1.83
N ASP A 290 1.28 -13.41 1.00
CA ASP A 290 1.24 -13.18 -0.45
C ASP A 290 0.95 -14.46 -1.26
N ASP A 291 0.79 -15.61 -0.59
CA ASP A 291 0.40 -16.87 -1.25
C ASP A 291 -1.11 -16.90 -1.51
N ASP A 292 -1.48 -16.95 -2.80
CA ASP A 292 -2.87 -16.90 -3.24
C ASP A 292 -3.71 -18.09 -2.75
N LEU A 293 -3.14 -19.29 -2.69
CA LEU A 293 -3.86 -20.48 -2.20
C LEU A 293 -4.06 -20.41 -0.69
N GLU A 294 -3.08 -19.91 0.05
CA GLU A 294 -3.17 -19.68 1.48
C GLU A 294 -4.23 -18.62 1.82
N ARG A 295 -4.30 -17.52 1.04
CA ARG A 295 -5.37 -16.52 1.17
C ARG A 295 -6.76 -17.14 1.02
N ILE A 296 -6.96 -17.93 -0.04
CA ILE A 296 -8.27 -18.57 -0.29
C ILE A 296 -8.60 -19.56 0.84
N ALA A 297 -7.61 -20.33 1.33
CA ALA A 297 -7.83 -21.25 2.43
C ALA A 297 -8.25 -20.52 3.73
N LYS A 298 -7.47 -19.53 4.18
CA LYS A 298 -7.73 -18.78 5.41
C LYS A 298 -9.07 -18.01 5.37
N ALA A 299 -9.35 -17.35 4.26
CA ALA A 299 -10.62 -16.64 4.10
C ALA A 299 -11.80 -17.59 3.92
N GLY A 300 -11.58 -18.76 3.30
CA GLY A 300 -12.60 -19.78 3.10
C GLY A 300 -13.22 -20.28 4.41
N ASP A 301 -12.42 -20.46 5.46
CA ASP A 301 -12.92 -20.86 6.79
C ASP A 301 -13.92 -19.86 7.36
N ALA A 302 -13.70 -18.57 7.13
CA ALA A 302 -14.62 -17.52 7.58
C ALA A 302 -15.86 -17.41 6.69
N LEU A 303 -15.70 -17.50 5.37
CA LEU A 303 -16.83 -17.55 4.45
C LEU A 303 -17.74 -18.75 4.75
N ASP A 304 -17.19 -19.88 5.19
CA ASP A 304 -17.95 -21.01 5.73
C ASP A 304 -18.79 -20.63 6.96
N GLN A 305 -18.23 -19.87 7.90
CA GLN A 305 -18.98 -19.40 9.08
C GLN A 305 -20.08 -18.41 8.72
N PHE A 306 -19.81 -17.47 7.81
CA PHE A 306 -20.82 -16.53 7.32
C PHE A 306 -21.93 -17.25 6.55
N HIS A 307 -21.58 -18.23 5.72
CA HIS A 307 -22.55 -19.04 4.99
C HIS A 307 -23.47 -19.79 5.96
N ALA A 308 -22.89 -20.43 6.99
CA ALA A 308 -23.66 -21.10 8.04
C ALA A 308 -24.56 -20.13 8.82
N PHE A 309 -24.04 -18.96 9.19
CA PHE A 309 -24.78 -17.91 9.90
C PHE A 309 -26.01 -17.43 9.11
N PHE A 310 -25.85 -17.12 7.82
CA PHE A 310 -26.96 -16.66 6.99
C PHE A 310 -27.94 -17.80 6.64
N SER A 311 -27.44 -19.03 6.47
CA SER A 311 -28.28 -20.19 6.19
C SER A 311 -29.19 -20.56 7.36
N ALA A 312 -28.69 -20.46 8.60
CA ALA A 312 -29.44 -20.82 9.80
C ALA A 312 -30.63 -19.87 10.08
N ARG A 313 -30.50 -18.58 9.73
CA ARG A 313 -31.52 -17.56 10.01
C ARG A 313 -32.79 -17.70 9.16
N ARG A 314 -32.81 -18.61 8.17
CA ARG A 314 -34.02 -19.00 7.43
C ARG A 314 -34.91 -19.97 8.20
N VAL A 315 -34.39 -20.64 9.23
CA VAL A 315 -35.17 -21.60 10.05
C VAL A 315 -36.03 -20.88 11.10
N GLU A 316 -35.73 -19.60 11.39
CA GLU A 316 -36.42 -18.81 12.41
C GLU A 316 -37.47 -17.81 11.87
N ARG A 317 -37.83 -17.90 10.58
CA ARG A 317 -38.97 -17.16 9.98
C ARG A 317 -40.07 -18.12 9.57
#